data_AF-A0A7C2YNE2-F1
#
_entry.id   AF-A0A7C2YNE2-F1
#
_cell.length_a   1.000
_cell.length_b   1.000
_cell.length_c   1.000
_cell.angle_alpha   90.00
_cell.angle_beta   90.00
_cell.angle_gamma   90.00
#
_symmetry.space_group_name_H-M   'P 1'
#
loop_
_entity.id
_entity.type
_entity.pdbx_description
1 polymer ?
#
loop_
_entity_poly.entity_id
_entity_poly.type
_entity_poly.pdbx_seq_one_letter_code
_entity_poly.pdbx_strand_id
1 'polypeptide(L)'
;MRFLPPALADAQRSLSAVPYLEVTLSQRRAGVARAAFQRLYSGGEPAGPHAAALAGDGSLLRARIAGGQLYYQRVPSPGPGAPFASWTPLT
;
A
#
# COMPACT_ATOMS: atom_id res chain seq x y z
N MET A 1 43.94 -34.40 -18.70
CA MET A 1 42.86 -34.19 -17.71
C MET A 1 43.51 -33.90 -16.36
N ARG A 2 43.08 -32.85 -15.64
CA ARG A 2 43.59 -32.54 -14.29
C ARG A 2 42.76 -33.27 -13.24
N PHE A 3 43.39 -33.79 -12.20
CA PHE A 3 42.72 -34.41 -11.06
C PHE A 3 41.98 -33.34 -10.25
N LEU A 4 40.69 -33.60 -9.97
CA LEU A 4 39.86 -32.79 -9.08
C LEU A 4 39.72 -33.53 -7.74
N PRO A 5 40.16 -32.94 -6.62
CA PRO A 5 39.88 -33.45 -5.29
C PRO A 5 38.38 -33.67 -5.04
N PRO A 6 37.97 -34.66 -4.23
CA PRO A 6 36.57 -34.98 -3.98
C PRO A 6 35.70 -33.78 -3.57
N ALA A 7 36.21 -32.92 -2.68
CA ALA A 7 35.49 -31.72 -2.24
C ALA A 7 35.15 -30.74 -3.38
N LEU A 8 36.02 -30.63 -4.40
CA LEU A 8 35.75 -29.79 -5.57
C LEU A 8 34.79 -30.48 -6.56
N ALA A 9 34.83 -31.81 -6.64
CA ALA A 9 33.84 -32.57 -7.42
C ALA A 9 32.43 -32.49 -6.80
N ASP A 10 32.34 -32.48 -5.48
CA ASP A 10 31.07 -32.32 -4.76
C ASP A 10 30.54 -30.89 -4.84
N ALA A 11 31.42 -29.88 -4.73
CA ALA A 11 31.06 -28.48 -4.97
C ALA A 11 30.57 -28.25 -6.41
N GLN A 12 31.17 -28.91 -7.40
CA GLN A 12 30.74 -28.83 -8.80
C GLN A 12 29.37 -29.49 -9.06
N ARG A 13 29.03 -30.54 -8.31
CA ARG A 13 27.72 -31.19 -8.35
C ARG A 13 26.69 -30.55 -7.43
N SER A 14 27.11 -29.62 -6.58
CA SER A 14 26.19 -28.84 -5.78
C SER A 14 25.25 -28.09 -6.74
N LEU A 15 24.01 -27.85 -6.32
CA LEU A 15 23.07 -27.03 -7.07
C LEU A 15 23.50 -25.56 -7.21
N SER A 16 24.78 -25.25 -6.91
CA SER A 16 25.48 -23.97 -7.06
C SER A 16 24.49 -22.83 -7.05
N ALA A 17 24.15 -22.40 -5.84
CA ALA A 17 23.20 -21.33 -5.55
C ALA A 17 23.47 -20.11 -6.44
N VAL A 18 22.77 -20.06 -7.58
CA VAL A 18 22.48 -18.80 -8.23
C VAL A 18 21.82 -17.96 -7.15
N PRO A 19 22.33 -16.75 -6.82
CA PRO A 19 21.69 -15.92 -5.82
C PRO A 19 20.24 -15.74 -6.23
N TYR A 20 19.34 -16.22 -5.38
CA TYR A 20 17.91 -16.09 -5.58
C TYR A 20 17.34 -15.34 -4.38
N LEU A 21 16.34 -14.53 -4.67
CA LEU A 21 15.63 -13.79 -3.66
C LEU A 21 14.44 -14.66 -3.22
N GLU A 22 14.45 -15.12 -1.98
CA GLU A 22 13.28 -15.76 -1.38
C GLU A 22 12.36 -14.68 -0.81
N VAL A 23 11.12 -14.62 -1.30
CA VAL A 23 10.08 -13.73 -0.76
C VAL A 23 9.02 -14.56 -0.07
N THR A 24 8.96 -14.48 1.26
CA THR A 24 7.84 -15.00 2.01
C THR A 24 6.76 -13.93 2.17
N LEU A 25 5.63 -14.11 1.49
CA LEU A 25 4.45 -13.28 1.70
C LEU A 25 3.69 -13.79 2.93
N SER A 26 3.66 -12.99 3.99
CA SER A 26 2.81 -13.27 5.16
C SER A 26 1.71 -12.23 5.30
N GLN A 27 0.46 -12.72 5.32
CA GLN A 27 -0.72 -11.93 5.68
C GLN A 27 -0.85 -11.71 7.18
N ARG A 28 0.14 -12.14 7.98
CA ARG A 28 0.17 -11.93 9.42
C ARG A 28 1.47 -11.26 9.84
N ARG A 29 1.38 -10.32 10.78
CA ARG A 29 2.54 -9.74 11.47
C ARG A 29 2.30 -9.86 12.96
N ALA A 30 3.26 -10.46 13.69
CA ALA A 30 3.15 -10.70 15.14
C ALA A 30 1.83 -11.40 15.54
N GLY A 31 1.38 -12.40 14.76
CA GLY A 31 0.14 -13.11 15.05
C GLY A 31 -1.15 -12.37 14.71
N VAL A 32 -1.08 -11.14 14.19
CA VAL A 32 -2.26 -10.35 13.77
C VAL A 32 -2.39 -10.37 12.26
N ALA A 33 -3.61 -10.61 11.74
CA ALA A 33 -3.89 -10.51 10.32
C ALA A 33 -3.70 -9.06 9.83
N ARG A 34 -2.98 -8.89 8.73
CA ARG A 34 -2.86 -7.59 8.05
C ARG A 34 -4.24 -7.21 7.53
N ALA A 35 -4.62 -5.95 7.74
CA ALA A 35 -5.82 -5.42 7.13
C ALA A 35 -5.70 -5.50 5.61
N ALA A 36 -6.70 -6.12 4.98
CA ALA A 36 -6.81 -6.15 3.52
C ALA A 36 -7.34 -4.79 3.06
N PHE A 37 -6.41 -3.86 2.81
CA PHE A 37 -6.78 -2.55 2.30
C PHE A 37 -7.26 -2.65 0.85
N GLN A 38 -8.43 -2.08 0.57
CA GLN A 38 -8.95 -1.87 -0.77
C GLN A 38 -8.88 -0.38 -1.09
N ARG A 39 -8.44 -0.04 -2.30
CA ARG A 39 -8.53 1.34 -2.80
C ARG A 39 -9.99 1.68 -3.10
N LEU A 40 -10.53 2.69 -2.43
CA LEU A 40 -11.90 3.17 -2.64
C LEU A 40 -12.00 4.29 -3.68
N TYR A 41 -10.91 5.03 -3.89
CA TYR A 41 -10.88 6.20 -4.76
C TYR A 41 -9.52 6.35 -5.45
N SER A 42 -9.55 6.75 -6.72
CA SER A 42 -8.38 7.22 -7.48
C SER A 42 -8.77 8.53 -8.14
N GLY A 43 -8.34 9.63 -7.51
CA GLY A 43 -8.67 10.98 -7.95
C GLY A 43 -7.61 11.59 -8.87
N GLY A 44 -8.00 12.69 -9.53
CA GLY A 44 -7.12 13.47 -10.41
C GLY A 44 -6.51 14.70 -9.73
N GLU A 45 -6.66 14.83 -8.42
CA GLU A 45 -6.31 16.05 -7.73
C GLU A 45 -4.80 16.11 -7.45
N PRO A 46 -4.17 17.29 -7.56
CA PRO A 46 -2.72 17.41 -7.40
C PRO A 46 -2.29 17.04 -5.97
N ALA A 47 -1.06 16.56 -5.85
CA ALA A 47 -0.45 16.31 -4.55
C ALA A 47 -0.37 17.61 -3.73
N GLY A 48 -0.68 17.52 -2.44
CA GLY A 48 -0.68 18.68 -1.55
C GLY A 48 -1.13 18.32 -0.13
N PRO A 49 -1.13 19.30 0.78
CA PRO A 49 -1.60 19.10 2.16
C PRO A 49 -3.05 18.60 2.18
N HIS A 50 -3.26 17.49 2.86
CA HIS A 50 -4.56 16.87 3.03
C HIS A 50 -4.63 16.14 4.37
N ALA A 51 -5.86 15.93 4.85
CA ALA A 51 -6.15 15.17 6.05
C ALA A 51 -7.44 14.37 5.87
N ALA A 52 -7.57 13.28 6.60
CA ALA A 52 -8.79 12.49 6.65
C ALA A 52 -9.02 11.92 8.06
N ALA A 53 -10.29 11.79 8.43
CA ALA A 53 -10.72 11.20 9.69
C ALA A 53 -12.03 10.42 9.49
N LEU A 54 -12.25 9.37 10.29
CA LEU A 54 -13.54 8.70 10.39
C LEU A 54 -14.35 9.34 11.51
N ALA A 55 -15.59 9.73 11.21
CA ALA A 55 -16.55 10.18 12.20
C ALA A 55 -17.22 8.99 12.89
N GLY A 56 -17.81 9.22 14.07
CA GLY A 56 -18.45 8.17 14.88
C GLY A 56 -19.66 7.50 14.21
N ASP A 57 -20.23 8.13 13.19
CA ASP A 57 -21.31 7.58 12.37
C ASP A 57 -20.83 6.74 11.17
N GLY A 58 -19.52 6.54 11.03
CA GLY A 58 -18.91 5.82 9.90
C GLY A 58 -18.62 6.68 8.68
N SER A 59 -18.94 7.97 8.69
CA SER A 59 -18.60 8.87 7.59
C SER A 59 -17.08 9.06 7.48
N LEU A 60 -16.58 9.15 6.24
CA LEU A 60 -15.22 9.64 5.99
C LEU A 60 -15.24 11.17 5.82
N LEU A 61 -14.50 11.87 6.67
CA LEU A 61 -14.23 13.30 6.55
C LEU A 61 -12.89 13.48 5.85
N ARG A 62 -12.83 14.37 4.87
CA ARG A 62 -11.62 14.70 4.12
C ARG A 62 -11.45 16.21 4.06
N ALA A 63 -10.22 16.66 4.16
CA ALA A 63 -9.84 18.05 3.92
C ALA A 63 -8.60 18.11 3.03
N ARG A 64 -8.51 19.16 2.21
CA ARG A 64 -7.34 19.42 1.37
C ARG A 64 -7.17 20.91 1.12
N ILE A 65 -5.94 21.32 0.81
CA ILE A 65 -5.64 22.68 0.33
C ILE A 65 -5.37 22.62 -1.17
N ALA A 66 -5.99 23.52 -1.93
CA ALA A 66 -5.69 23.70 -3.35
C ALA A 66 -5.79 25.19 -3.71
N GLY A 67 -4.76 25.73 -4.38
CA GLY A 67 -4.74 27.16 -4.74
C GLY A 67 -4.84 28.12 -3.55
N GLY A 68 -4.39 27.70 -2.36
CA GLY A 68 -4.54 28.49 -1.12
C GLY A 68 -5.91 28.40 -0.44
N GLN A 69 -6.88 27.72 -1.05
CA GLN A 69 -8.22 27.52 -0.51
C GLN A 69 -8.32 26.17 0.22
N LEU A 70 -8.97 26.16 1.40
CA LEU A 70 -9.35 24.96 2.11
C LEU A 70 -10.63 24.37 1.49
N TYR A 71 -10.61 23.08 1.21
CA TYR A 71 -11.76 22.30 0.78
C TYR A 71 -12.06 21.18 1.76
N TYR A 72 -13.34 20.87 1.89
CA TYR A 72 -13.87 19.82 2.73
C TYR A 72 -14.78 18.89 1.94
N GLN A 73 -14.80 17.62 2.33
CA GLN A 73 -15.77 16.64 1.85
C GLN A 73 -16.14 15.70 3.00
N ARG A 74 -17.43 15.38 3.09
CA ARG A 74 -17.95 14.27 3.88
C ARG A 74 -18.50 13.22 2.95
N VAL A 75 -18.07 11.97 3.13
CA VAL A 75 -18.60 10.79 2.44
C VAL A 75 -19.35 9.95 3.49
N PRO A 76 -20.70 9.98 3.52
CA PRO A 76 -21.48 9.35 4.59
C PRO A 76 -21.30 7.83 4.69
N SER A 77 -21.21 7.15 3.54
CA SER A 77 -21.02 5.71 3.45
C SER A 77 -19.81 5.43 2.56
N PRO A 78 -18.57 5.53 3.09
CA PRO A 78 -17.37 5.33 2.30
C PRO A 78 -17.27 3.86 1.86
N GLY A 79 -17.23 3.63 0.55
CA GLY A 79 -17.15 2.29 -0.03
C GLY A 79 -16.92 2.35 -1.53
N PRO A 80 -16.80 1.19 -2.20
CA PRO A 80 -16.66 1.14 -3.66
C PRO A 80 -17.81 1.89 -4.34
N GLY A 81 -17.48 2.81 -5.25
CA GLY A 81 -18.48 3.61 -5.97
C GLY A 81 -19.06 4.80 -5.20
N ALA A 82 -18.66 5.04 -3.95
CA ALA A 82 -19.07 6.23 -3.21
C ALA A 82 -18.54 7.53 -3.88
N PRO A 83 -19.25 8.67 -3.73
CA PRO A 83 -18.86 9.91 -4.39
C PRO A 83 -17.69 10.58 -3.67
N PHE A 84 -16.47 10.38 -4.18
CA PHE A 84 -15.24 10.97 -3.63
C PHE A 84 -14.75 12.22 -4.38
N ALA A 85 -15.37 12.62 -5.48
CA ALA A 85 -14.87 13.68 -6.36
C ALA A 85 -15.36 15.10 -5.99
N SER A 86 -16.50 15.22 -5.30
CA SER A 86 -17.13 16.53 -5.05
C SER A 86 -16.60 17.19 -3.78
N TRP A 87 -16.00 18.37 -3.91
CA TRP A 87 -15.43 19.13 -2.80
C TRP A 87 -16.20 20.42 -2.54
N THR A 88 -16.39 20.75 -1.27
CA THR A 88 -16.99 22.03 -0.85
C THR A 88 -15.87 22.96 -0.39
N PRO A 89 -15.71 24.16 -0.98
CA PRO A 89 -14.78 25.15 -0.45
C PRO A 89 -15.27 25.63 0.92
N LEU A 90 -14.36 25.72 1.89
CA LEU A 90 -14.63 26.34 3.19
C LEU A 90 -14.14 27.79 3.14
N THR A 91 -15.06 28.73 3.24
CA THR A 91 -14.79 30.16 3.35
C THR A 91 -14.24 30.54 4.71
#